data_AF-A0A7C1AGA4-F1
#
_entry.id   AF-A0A7C1AGA4-F1
#
_cell.length_a   1.000
_cell.length_b   1.000
_cell.length_c   1.000
_cell.angle_alpha   90.00
_cell.angle_beta   90.00
_cell.angle_gamma   90.00
#
_symmetry.space_group_name_H-M   'P 1'
#
loop_
_entity.id
_entity.type
_entity.pdbx_description
1 polymer ?
#
loop_
_entity_poly.entity_id
_entity_poly.type
_entity_poly.pdbx_seq_one_letter_code
_entity_poly.pdbx_strand_id
1 'polypeptide(L)'
;MAIWNKPKYTLIRIVRKKEIPDGLWTKCPSCGEIIFKKKLEENLKVCPKCDYHFTLSAEERINMLVDPQSFEEMDRFLVSPDPLQFEGPKSYKQ
;
A
#
# COMPACT_ATOMS: atom_id res chain seq x y z
N MET A 1 47.51 49.43 8.16
CA MET A 1 47.56 47.97 8.39
C MET A 1 46.15 47.48 8.65
N ALA A 2 45.52 46.83 7.67
CA ALA A 2 44.10 46.48 7.71
C ALA A 2 43.87 45.18 8.51
N ILE A 3 43.47 45.35 9.76
CA ILE A 3 42.93 44.34 10.67
C ILE A 3 41.45 44.12 10.35
N TRP A 4 41.13 43.35 9.32
CA TRP A 4 39.77 42.84 9.13
C TRP A 4 39.77 41.49 8.44
N ASN A 5 40.08 40.46 9.21
CA ASN A 5 39.93 39.08 8.76
C ASN A 5 38.44 38.74 8.78
N LYS A 6 37.81 38.71 7.60
CA LYS A 6 36.38 38.41 7.47
C LYS A 6 36.13 36.95 7.91
N PRO A 7 35.13 36.67 8.77
CA PRO A 7 34.82 35.29 9.14
C PRO A 7 34.34 34.52 7.91
N LYS A 8 34.96 33.37 7.64
CA LYS A 8 34.53 32.43 6.60
C LYS A 8 33.27 31.73 7.09
N TYR A 9 32.10 32.23 6.72
CA TYR A 9 30.86 31.50 6.91
C TYR A 9 30.78 30.37 5.87
N THR A 10 30.52 29.15 6.33
CA THR A 10 30.15 28.04 5.46
C THR A 10 28.68 28.23 5.07
N LEU A 11 28.41 28.38 3.79
CA LEU A 11 27.03 28.39 3.28
C LEU A 11 26.45 26.99 3.51
N ILE A 12 25.64 26.83 4.57
CA ILE A 12 24.87 25.62 4.79
C ILE A 12 23.86 25.53 3.65
N ARG A 13 24.18 24.72 2.65
CA ARG A 13 23.28 24.42 1.55
C ARG A 13 22.13 23.61 2.14
N ILE A 14 20.95 24.21 2.26
CA ILE A 14 19.74 23.53 2.70
C ILE A 14 19.41 22.51 1.61
N VAL A 15 19.88 21.27 1.79
CA VAL A 15 19.46 20.15 0.95
C VAL A 15 17.98 19.94 1.26
N ARG A 16 17.10 20.23 0.29
CA ARG A 16 15.68 19.94 0.41
C ARG A 16 15.54 18.45 0.77
N LYS A 17 14.99 18.16 1.96
CA LYS A 17 14.64 16.80 2.35
C LYS A 17 13.67 16.27 1.29
N LYS A 18 14.05 15.19 0.61
CA LYS A 18 13.14 14.45 -0.26
C LYS A 18 12.00 13.95 0.63
N GLU A 19 10.77 14.36 0.33
CA GLU A 19 9.59 13.85 1.01
C GLU A 19 9.46 12.36 0.66
N ILE A 20 9.52 11.51 1.69
CA ILE A 20 9.37 10.07 1.53
C ILE A 20 7.86 9.80 1.46
N PRO A 21 7.36 9.07 0.45
CA PRO A 21 5.95 8.72 0.38
C PRO A 21 5.51 7.91 1.60
N ASP A 22 4.37 8.28 2.18
CA ASP A 22 3.73 7.50 3.24
C ASP A 22 3.26 6.13 2.72
N GLY A 23 3.17 5.16 3.63
CA GLY A 23 2.59 3.85 3.31
C GLY A 23 3.53 2.84 2.64
N LEU A 24 4.85 3.08 2.64
CA LEU A 24 5.85 2.13 2.13
C LEU A 24 6.02 0.86 2.98
N TRP A 25 5.60 0.91 4.24
CA TRP A 25 5.76 -0.16 5.23
C TRP A 25 4.40 -0.66 5.70
N THR A 26 4.33 -1.93 6.07
CA THR A 26 3.13 -2.58 6.58
C THR A 26 3.51 -3.51 7.73
N LYS A 27 2.76 -3.42 8.83
CA LYS A 27 2.98 -4.27 10.00
C LYS A 27 2.21 -5.58 9.82
N CYS A 28 2.88 -6.71 10.05
CA CYS A 28 2.22 -8.01 10.07
C CYS A 28 1.30 -8.12 11.31
N PRO A 29 0.01 -8.48 11.15
CA PRO A 29 -0.90 -8.63 12.28
C PRO A 29 -0.56 -9.87 13.15
N SER A 30 0.10 -10.89 12.59
CA SER A 30 0.43 -12.13 13.30
C SER A 30 1.70 -12.01 14.14
N CYS A 31 2.82 -11.56 13.54
CA CYS A 31 4.13 -11.54 14.21
C CYS A 31 4.64 -10.14 14.55
N GLY A 32 3.92 -9.09 14.15
CA GLY A 32 4.28 -7.70 14.44
C GLY A 32 5.45 -7.13 13.60
N GLU A 33 6.02 -7.92 12.69
CA GLU A 33 7.13 -7.50 11.83
C GLU A 33 6.75 -6.33 10.92
N ILE A 34 7.66 -5.37 10.74
CA ILE A 34 7.48 -4.25 9.81
C ILE A 34 8.08 -4.62 8.46
N ILE A 35 7.24 -4.80 7.46
CA ILE A 35 7.61 -5.32 6.15
C ILE A 35 7.48 -4.21 5.12
N PHE A 36 8.46 -4.10 4.22
CA PHE A 36 8.37 -3.18 3.08
C PHE A 36 7.32 -3.69 2.08
N LYS A 37 6.37 -2.85 1.68
CA LYS A 37 5.23 -3.27 0.84
C LYS A 37 5.64 -3.96 -0.46
N LYS A 38 6.64 -3.43 -1.17
CA LYS A 38 7.12 -4.08 -2.41
C LYS A 38 7.61 -5.49 -2.19
N LYS A 39 8.33 -5.72 -1.09
CA LYS A 39 8.81 -7.07 -0.73
C LYS A 39 7.66 -8.00 -0.37
N LEU A 40 6.60 -7.46 0.24
CA LEU A 40 5.38 -8.22 0.52
C LEU A 40 4.63 -8.57 -0.77
N GLU A 41 4.53 -7.64 -1.72
CA GLU A 41 3.92 -7.84 -3.05
C GLU A 41 4.70 -8.87 -3.89
N GLU A 42 6.04 -8.76 -3.95
CA GLU A 42 6.93 -9.73 -4.59
C GLU A 42 6.79 -11.14 -4.01
N ASN A 43 6.48 -11.24 -2.71
CA ASN A 43 6.24 -12.50 -2.01
C ASN A 43 4.76 -12.89 -1.96
N LEU A 44 3.95 -12.45 -2.93
CA LEU A 44 2.53 -12.81 -3.08
C LEU A 44 1.68 -12.56 -1.82
N LYS A 45 2.00 -11.48 -1.10
CA LYS A 45 1.38 -11.09 0.17
C LYS A 45 1.49 -12.12 1.29
N VAL A 46 2.58 -12.89 1.31
CA VAL A 46 2.92 -13.78 2.42
C VAL A 46 4.00 -13.15 3.29
N CYS A 47 3.81 -13.17 4.61
CA CYS A 47 4.80 -12.68 5.55
C CYS A 47 6.08 -13.53 5.48
N PRO A 48 7.26 -12.96 5.17
CA PRO A 48 8.50 -13.73 5.04
C PRO A 48 9.06 -14.24 6.37
N LYS A 49 8.47 -13.85 7.51
CA LYS A 49 8.93 -14.22 8.85
C LYS A 49 8.08 -15.31 9.52
N CYS A 50 6.78 -15.34 9.24
CA CYS A 50 5.84 -16.21 9.96
C CYS A 50 4.79 -16.88 9.06
N ASP A 51 4.92 -16.75 7.74
CA ASP A 51 4.04 -17.33 6.73
C ASP A 51 2.55 -16.95 6.85
N TYR A 52 2.27 -15.87 7.59
CA TYR A 52 0.95 -15.27 7.62
C TYR A 52 0.56 -14.75 6.23
N HIS A 53 -0.60 -15.18 5.76
CA HIS A 53 -1.17 -14.76 4.48
C HIS A 53 -2.02 -13.50 4.69
N PHE A 54 -1.64 -12.40 4.05
CA PHE A 54 -2.43 -11.18 4.09
C PHE A 54 -3.66 -11.30 3.17
N THR A 55 -4.63 -10.41 3.39
CA THR A 55 -5.79 -10.30 2.51
C THR A 55 -5.38 -9.81 1.12
N LEU A 56 -5.98 -10.43 0.12
CA LEU A 56 -5.81 -10.10 -1.29
C LEU A 56 -7.15 -9.59 -1.82
N SER A 57 -7.10 -8.59 -2.70
CA SER A 57 -8.25 -8.23 -3.51
C SER A 57 -8.53 -9.35 -4.52
N ALA A 58 -9.75 -9.38 -5.05
CA ALA A 58 -10.11 -10.30 -6.12
C ALA A 58 -9.18 -10.14 -7.34
N GLU A 59 -8.92 -8.89 -7.75
CA GLU A 59 -8.05 -8.55 -8.88
C GLU A 59 -6.61 -9.04 -8.67
N GLU A 60 -6.03 -8.82 -7.47
CA GLU A 60 -4.69 -9.30 -7.15
C GLU A 60 -4.62 -10.82 -7.26
N ARG A 61 -5.63 -11.52 -6.74
CA ARG A 61 -5.68 -12.99 -6.80
C ARG A 61 -5.79 -13.48 -8.24
N ILE A 62 -6.62 -12.86 -9.06
CA ILE A 62 -6.78 -13.21 -10.48
C ILE A 62 -5.44 -13.08 -11.21
N ASN A 63 -4.76 -11.93 -11.06
CA ASN A 63 -3.47 -11.65 -11.69
C ASN A 63 -2.35 -12.62 -11.28
N MET A 64 -2.46 -13.27 -10.10
CA MET A 64 -1.50 -14.29 -9.66
C MET A 64 -1.76 -15.68 -10.24
N LEU A 65 -2.98 -15.97 -10.69
CA LEU A 65 -3.40 -17.31 -11.08
C LEU A 65 -3.49 -17.50 -12.60
N VAL A 66 -3.83 -16.45 -13.34
CA VAL A 66 -4.09 -16.50 -14.78
C VAL A 66 -2.90 -15.97 -15.57
N ASP A 67 -2.77 -16.40 -16.82
CA ASP A 67 -1.76 -15.85 -17.71
C ASP A 67 -2.05 -14.37 -18.01
N PRO A 68 -1.01 -13.53 -18.21
CA PRO A 68 -1.19 -12.12 -18.52
C PRO A 68 -2.16 -11.93 -19.71
N GLN A 69 -3.13 -11.02 -19.54
CA GLN A 69 -4.11 -10.66 -20.56
C GLN A 69 -5.06 -11.79 -21.01
N SER A 70 -5.12 -12.92 -20.27
CA SER A 70 -6.02 -14.04 -20.59
C SER A 70 -7.37 -13.99 -19.87
N PHE A 71 -7.49 -13.17 -18.83
CA PHE A 71 -8.69 -13.12 -18.00
C PHE A 71 -9.81 -12.29 -18.67
N GLU A 72 -10.97 -12.91 -18.84
CA GLU A 72 -12.21 -12.26 -19.26
C GLU A 72 -13.23 -12.31 -18.13
N GLU A 73 -13.68 -11.14 -17.67
CA GLU A 73 -14.65 -11.03 -16.59
C GLU A 73 -16.06 -11.37 -17.09
N MET A 74 -16.74 -12.27 -16.37
CA MET A 74 -18.12 -12.65 -16.65
C MET A 74 -19.07 -11.91 -15.70
N ASP A 75 -20.24 -11.52 -16.20
CA ASP A 75 -21.33 -10.96 -15.39
C ASP A 75 -20.98 -9.69 -14.58
N ARG A 76 -20.08 -8.84 -15.10
CA ARG A 76 -19.63 -7.58 -14.45
C ARG A 76 -20.77 -6.70 -13.90
N PHE A 77 -21.94 -6.73 -14.52
CA PHE A 77 -23.09 -5.89 -14.14
C PHE A 77 -24.04 -6.55 -13.14
N LEU A 78 -23.73 -7.77 -12.67
CA LEU A 78 -24.53 -8.46 -11.67
C LEU A 78 -24.39 -7.76 -10.32
N VAL A 79 -25.52 -7.39 -9.74
CA VAL A 79 -25.59 -6.68 -8.45
C VAL A 79 -26.61 -7.33 -7.53
N SER A 80 -26.37 -7.28 -6.22
CA SER A 80 -27.29 -7.82 -5.22
C SER A 80 -28.58 -6.99 -5.15
N PRO A 81 -29.77 -7.58 -5.38
CA PRO A 81 -31.02 -6.89 -5.11
C PRO A 81 -31.30 -6.86 -3.60
N ASP A 82 -32.15 -5.93 -3.16
CA ASP A 82 -32.69 -5.88 -1.79
C ASP A 82 -34.18 -6.24 -1.79
N PRO A 83 -34.54 -7.53 -1.90
CA PRO A 83 -35.93 -7.95 -1.96
C PRO A 83 -36.67 -7.77 -0.63
N LEU A 84 -35.93 -7.67 0.49
CA LEU A 84 -36.49 -7.55 1.83
C LEU A 84 -36.69 -6.08 2.25
N GLN A 85 -36.22 -5.12 1.44
CA GLN A 85 -36.18 -3.70 1.78
C GLN A 85 -35.58 -3.48 3.18
N PHE A 86 -34.45 -4.14 3.44
CA PHE A 86 -33.93 -4.26 4.79
C PHE A 86 -33.38 -2.92 5.34
N GLU A 87 -33.94 -2.46 6.45
CA GLU A 87 -33.50 -1.24 7.14
C GLU A 87 -32.67 -1.59 8.38
N GLY A 88 -31.35 -1.54 8.23
CA GLY A 88 -30.40 -1.57 9.36
C GLY A 88 -30.06 -0.16 9.87
N PRO A 89 -29.32 -0.03 11.00
CA PRO A 89 -28.82 1.26 11.50
C PRO A 89 -27.86 1.96 10.51
N LYS A 90 -27.29 1.21 9.56
CA LYS A 90 -26.70 1.72 8.32
C LYS A 90 -27.31 0.94 7.17
N SER A 91 -27.82 1.63 6.15
CA SER A 91 -28.29 0.97 4.94
C SER A 91 -27.09 0.46 4.12
N TYR A 92 -27.25 -0.72 3.52
CA TYR A 92 -26.31 -1.26 2.53
C TYR A 92 -26.53 -0.66 1.13
N LYS A 93 -27.57 0.19 0.96
CA LYS A 93 -27.72 1.00 -0.25
C LYS A 93 -26.47 1.86 -0.40
N GLN A 94 -25.80 1.70 -1.54
CA GLN A 94 -24.62 2.45 -1.93
C GLN A 94 -24.90 3.96 -1.92
#